data_AF-A0A3N0BYM7-F1
#
_entry.id   AF-A0A3N0BYM7-F1
#
_cell.length_a   1.000
_cell.length_b   1.000
_cell.length_c   1.000
_cell.angle_alpha   90.00
_cell.angle_beta   90.00
_cell.angle_gamma   90.00
#
_symmetry.space_group_name_H-M   'P 1'
#
loop_
_entity.id
_entity.type
_entity.pdbx_description
1 polymer ?
#
loop_
_entity_poly.entity_id
_entity_poly.type
_entity_poly.pdbx_seq_one_letter_code
_entity_poly.pdbx_strand_id
1 'polypeptide(L)' 'MIPISPHRHERREERPDLPSSHVSEAVAMSGRCGNIHLPSGRTCTLTERHDGSCEFVDPHDAEDASR' A
#
# COMPACT_ATOMS: atom_id res chain seq x y z
N MET A 1 25.94 -33.96 12.52
CA MET A 1 24.68 -33.93 11.76
C MET A 1 23.65 -33.22 12.62
N ILE A 2 23.25 -32.00 12.23
CA ILE A 2 22.29 -31.17 12.97
C ILE A 2 20.93 -31.35 12.28
N PRO A 3 19.85 -31.78 12.96
CA PRO A 3 18.55 -31.92 12.31
C PRO A 3 17.96 -30.54 12.02
N ILE A 4 17.64 -30.29 10.75
CA ILE A 4 16.88 -29.12 10.29
C ILE A 4 15.42 -29.39 10.61
N SER A 5 14.95 -28.90 11.75
CA SER A 5 13.51 -28.91 12.07
C SER A 5 12.76 -28.07 11.03
N PRO A 6 11.64 -28.56 10.46
CA PRO A 6 10.83 -27.74 9.58
C PRO A 6 10.24 -26.62 10.43
N HIS A 7 10.64 -25.38 10.16
CA HIS A 7 9.97 -24.19 10.68
C HIS A 7 8.51 -24.27 10.24
N ARG A 8 7.64 -24.76 11.11
CA ARG A 8 6.21 -24.52 11.01
C ARG A 8 6.09 -23.00 10.96
N HIS A 9 5.50 -22.46 9.90
CA HIS A 9 5.13 -21.05 9.86
C HIS A 9 4.16 -20.82 11.02
N GLU A 10 4.75 -20.46 12.15
CA GLU A 10 4.13 -20.00 13.37
C GLU A 10 3.13 -18.94 12.91
N ARG A 11 1.85 -19.25 13.16
CA ARG A 11 0.70 -18.44 12.78
C ARG A 11 1.06 -17.00 13.03
N ARG A 12 1.28 -16.25 11.94
CA ARG A 12 1.59 -14.82 11.93
C ARG A 12 0.64 -14.16 12.91
N GLU A 13 1.13 -13.98 14.14
CA GLU A 13 0.50 -13.18 15.16
C GLU A 13 0.18 -11.89 14.46
N GLU A 14 -1.08 -11.49 14.61
CA GLU A 14 -1.72 -10.37 13.96
C GLU A 14 -0.75 -9.20 13.95
N ARG A 15 0.03 -9.08 12.87
CA ARG A 15 0.83 -7.91 12.64
C ARG A 15 -0.23 -6.84 12.60
N PRO A 16 -0.30 -5.89 13.55
CA PRO A 16 -1.16 -4.73 13.36
C PRO A 16 -0.82 -4.25 11.96
N ASP A 17 -1.82 -4.17 11.07
CA ASP A 17 -1.63 -3.87 9.66
C ASP A 17 -0.83 -2.59 9.59
N LEU A 18 0.50 -2.75 9.54
CA LEU A 18 1.40 -1.62 9.65
C LEU A 18 1.18 -0.92 8.32
N PRO A 19 0.64 0.31 8.33
CA PRO A 19 0.22 0.96 7.11
C PRO A 19 1.43 0.96 6.21
N SER A 20 1.30 0.31 5.07
CA SER A 20 2.39 0.23 4.12
C SER A 20 2.76 1.66 3.77
N SER A 21 3.94 2.16 4.19
CA SER A 21 4.32 3.56 3.99
C SER A 21 4.36 3.99 2.51
N HIS A 22 4.22 3.03 1.59
CA HIS A 22 4.24 3.19 0.15
C HIS A 22 2.83 3.22 -0.46
N VAL A 23 1.76 2.98 0.30
CA VAL A 23 0.38 2.96 -0.21
C VAL A 23 -0.56 3.62 0.80
N SER A 24 -1.35 4.60 0.34
CA SER A 24 -2.48 5.14 1.09
C SER A 24 -3.64 4.16 1.03
N GLU A 25 -3.92 3.52 2.16
CA GLU A 25 -5.00 2.54 2.27
C GLU A 25 -6.37 3.19 2.03
N ALA A 26 -6.59 4.43 2.47
CA ALA A 26 -7.83 5.16 2.23
C ALA A 26 -8.14 5.27 0.73
N VAL A 27 -7.12 5.62 -0.07
CA VAL A 27 -7.25 5.75 -1.53
C VAL A 27 -7.39 4.38 -2.19
N ALA A 28 -6.60 3.39 -1.75
CA ALA A 28 -6.65 2.04 -2.30
C ALA A 28 -8.00 1.35 -2.05
N MET A 29 -8.60 1.54 -0.86
CA MET A 29 -9.92 1.01 -0.51
C MET A 29 -11.03 1.58 -1.40
N SER A 30 -10.82 2.75 -2.01
CA SER A 30 -11.73 3.35 -2.99
C SER A 30 -11.54 2.83 -4.42
N GLY A 31 -10.81 1.71 -4.62
CA GLY A 31 -10.58 1.10 -5.94
C GLY A 31 -9.52 1.82 -6.80
N ARG A 32 -8.65 2.59 -6.15
CA ARG A 32 -7.56 3.34 -6.79
C ARG A 32 -6.20 2.72 -6.51
N CYS A 33 -5.19 3.20 -7.22
CA CYS A 33 -3.81 2.75 -7.11
C CYS A 33 -3.22 3.00 -5.71
N GLY A 34 -3.47 4.17 -5.11
CA GLY A 34 -3.09 4.49 -3.74
C GLY A 34 -1.58 4.60 -3.49
N ASN A 35 -0.71 4.35 -4.47
CA ASN A 35 0.74 4.44 -4.30
C ASN A 35 1.19 5.84 -3.85
N ILE A 36 2.03 5.90 -2.83
CA ILE A 36 2.63 7.12 -2.29
C ILE A 36 4.04 7.28 -2.82
N HIS A 37 4.33 8.43 -3.44
CA HIS A 37 5.68 8.86 -3.78
C HIS A 37 6.38 9.38 -2.52
N LEU A 38 7.09 8.50 -1.81
CA LEU A 38 7.77 8.78 -0.54
C LEU A 38 8.58 10.10 -0.50
N PRO A 39 9.37 10.48 -1.53
CA PRO A 39 10.12 11.73 -1.50
C PRO A 39 9.25 12.99 -1.47
N SER A 40 8.03 12.92 -1.99
CA SER A 40 7.14 14.08 -2.13
C SER A 40 5.85 13.98 -1.30
N GLY A 41 5.53 12.81 -0.75
CA GLY A 41 4.28 12.53 -0.04
C GLY A 41 3.04 12.51 -0.95
N ARG A 42 3.21 12.57 -2.28
CA ARG A 42 2.12 12.61 -3.25
C ARG A 42 1.52 11.23 -3.46
N THR A 43 0.23 11.16 -3.78
CA THR A 43 -0.53 9.90 -3.88
C THR A 43 -1.11 9.71 -5.27
N CYS A 44 -1.06 8.48 -5.78
CA CYS A 44 -1.66 8.11 -7.06
C CYS A 44 -3.16 7.84 -6.91
N THR A 45 -3.97 8.56 -7.69
CA THR A 45 -5.45 8.47 -7.68
C THR A 45 -6.04 7.79 -8.91
N LEU A 46 -5.19 7.28 -9.80
CA LEU A 46 -5.64 6.46 -10.92
C LEU A 46 -6.33 5.18 -10.43
N THR A 47 -7.09 4.52 -11.30
CA THR A 47 -7.74 3.24 -10.97
C THR A 47 -6.71 2.20 -10.53
N GLU A 48 -7.16 1.23 -9.73
CA GLU A 48 -6.33 0.07 -9.44
C GLU A 48 -5.80 -0.55 -10.74
N ARG A 49 -4.51 -0.89 -10.75
CA ARG A 49 -3.81 -1.48 -11.92
C ARG A 49 -4.00 -0.72 -13.24
N HIS A 50 -4.03 0.61 -13.18
CA HIS A 50 -4.00 1.45 -14.37
C HIS A 50 -2.81 1.09 -15.29
N ASP A 51 -3.00 1.29 -16.60
CA ASP A 51 -1.92 1.19 -17.56
C ASP A 51 -0.98 2.42 -17.45
N GLY A 52 0.31 2.23 -17.71
CA GLY A 52 1.30 3.30 -17.63
C GLY A 52 1.85 3.60 -16.22
N SER A 53 2.49 4.76 -16.08
CA SER A 53 3.14 5.19 -14.83
C SER A 53 2.14 5.86 -13.88
N CYS A 54 2.41 5.79 -12.57
CA CYS A 54 1.56 6.45 -11.57
C CYS A 54 1.54 7.96 -11.78
N GLU A 55 0.34 8.54 -11.71
CA GLU A 55 0.14 9.98 -11.70
C GLU A 55 -0.07 10.43 -10.25
N PHE A 56 0.90 11.18 -9.72
CA PHE A 56 0.94 11.56 -8.31
C PHE A 56 0.38 12.96 -8.10
N VAL A 57 -0.71 13.06 -7.32
CA VAL A 57 -1.34 14.31 -6.91
C VAL A 57 -1.06 14.61 -5.44
N ASP A 58 -1.40 15.81 -4.96
CA ASP A 58 -1.26 16.13 -3.55
C ASP A 58 -2.07 15.15 -2.69
N PRO A 59 -1.58 14.71 -1.53
CA PRO A 59 -2.35 13.84 -0.65
C PRO A 59 -3.72 14.44 -0.31
N HIS A 60 -3.86 15.75 -0.19
CA HIS A 60 -5.18 16.36 0.06
C HIS A 60 -6.17 16.10 -1.09
N ASP A 61 -5.73 16.28 -2.34
CA ASP A 61 -6.54 15.97 -3.53
C ASP A 61 -6.83 14.47 -3.65
N ALA A 62 -5.90 13.61 -3.22
CA ALA A 62 -6.09 12.18 -3.25
C ALA A 62 -7.14 11.68 -2.25
N GLU A 63 -7.17 12.26 -1.05
CA GLU A 63 -8.19 11.96 -0.04
C GLU A 63 -9.56 12.47 -0.50
N ASP A 64 -9.65 13.67 -1.10
CA ASP A 64 -10.91 14.18 -1.68
C ASP A 64 -11.45 13.27 -2.78
N ALA A 65 -10.56 12.80 -3.68
CA ALA A 65 -10.95 11.86 -4.71
C ALA A 65 -11.53 10.56 -4.13
N SER A 66 -11.06 10.14 -2.96
CA SER A 66 -11.38 8.85 -2.31
C SER A 66 -12.69 8.84 -1.52
N ARG A 67 -13.32 10.01 -1.35
CA ARG A 67 -14.61 10.20 -0.68
C ARG A 67 -15.81 9.89 -1.57
#